data_AF-A0AA39MY87-F1
#
_entry.id   AF-A0AA39MY87-F1
#
_cell.length_a   1.000
_cell.length_b   1.000
_cell.length_c   1.000
_cell.angle_alpha   90.00
_cell.angle_beta   90.00
_cell.angle_gamma   90.00
#
_symmetry.space_group_name_H-M   'P 1'
#
loop_
_entity.id
_entity.type
_entity.pdbx_description
1 polymer ?
#
loop_
_entity_poly.entity_id
_entity_poly.type
_entity_poly.pdbx_seq_one_letter_code
_entity_poly.pdbx_strand_id
1 'polypeptide(L)'
;MSQRAQDIYPSSMLSKGHGYPSWLPDMPSNWPEAYLCHGTQIGDVGFLDEHGGFEYLFNVCKSAEDPINLNRVPPNFVPIQNPGVLEQRGFDKDSVITSTSVLVQRSTETKHVSFYYSTVPLLTCNSSFQFPSSNTRGAVLILLDGSESYNSKNPSLLAEYAASNAHSWYKYINDDQGRMIRNGSLYLVTGCDKCRW
;
A
#
# COMPACT_ATOMS: atom_id res chain seq x y z
N MET A 1 -16.63 8.34 16.07
CA MET A 1 -15.44 8.17 15.19
C MET A 1 -14.48 7.18 15.82
N SER A 2 -13.90 6.25 15.04
CA SER A 2 -13.02 5.18 15.55
C SER A 2 -11.79 5.71 16.29
N GLN A 3 -11.28 4.95 17.26
CA GLN A 3 -10.02 5.19 17.97
C GLN A 3 -8.90 4.22 17.57
N ARG A 4 -9.19 3.27 16.67
CA ARG A 4 -8.21 2.28 16.21
C ARG A 4 -7.14 2.96 15.35
N ALA A 5 -5.88 2.59 15.56
CA ALA A 5 -4.76 3.15 14.81
C ALA A 5 -4.89 2.89 13.31
N GLN A 6 -5.35 1.69 12.92
CA GLN A 6 -5.63 1.33 11.52
C GLN A 6 -6.74 2.16 10.84
N ASP A 7 -7.56 2.88 11.62
CA ASP A 7 -8.58 3.78 11.06
C ASP A 7 -8.09 5.23 11.06
N ILE A 8 -7.32 5.62 12.09
CA ILE A 8 -6.76 6.97 12.24
C ILE A 8 -5.66 7.23 11.21
N TYR A 9 -4.75 6.26 11.01
CA TYR A 9 -3.60 6.46 10.14
C TYR A 9 -4.00 6.71 8.67
N PRO A 10 -4.78 5.83 8.00
CA PRO A 10 -5.18 6.07 6.61
C PRO A 10 -6.00 7.35 6.48
N SER A 11 -6.99 7.58 7.37
CA SER A 11 -7.83 8.78 7.31
C SER A 11 -7.03 10.08 7.46
N SER A 12 -5.98 10.07 8.28
CA SER A 12 -5.12 11.24 8.50
C SER A 12 -4.12 11.49 7.37
N MET A 13 -3.77 10.45 6.60
CA MET A 13 -2.74 10.49 5.55
C MET A 13 -3.33 10.58 4.14
N LEU A 14 -4.59 10.18 3.92
CA LEU A 14 -5.27 10.26 2.63
C LEU A 14 -5.24 11.67 2.00
N SER A 15 -5.33 12.71 2.83
CA SER A 15 -5.28 14.10 2.36
C SER A 15 -3.94 14.50 1.73
N LYS A 16 -2.91 13.63 1.78
CA LYS A 16 -1.61 13.87 1.16
C LYS A 16 -1.55 13.45 -0.30
N GLY A 17 -2.51 12.67 -0.79
CA GLY A 17 -2.62 12.35 -2.22
C GLY A 17 -1.63 11.32 -2.74
N HIS A 18 -1.01 10.52 -1.87
CA HIS A 18 -0.08 9.43 -2.24
C HIS A 18 -0.77 8.07 -2.42
N GLY A 19 -2.07 8.06 -2.74
CA GLY A 19 -2.89 6.84 -2.76
C GLY A 19 -3.36 6.43 -1.35
N TYR A 20 -3.74 5.15 -1.21
CA TYR A 20 -4.22 4.61 0.07
C TYR A 20 -3.05 4.36 1.03
N PRO A 21 -3.00 4.99 2.22
CA PRO A 21 -1.92 4.76 3.17
C PRO A 21 -2.09 3.39 3.85
N SER A 22 -1.24 2.43 3.51
CA SER A 22 -1.28 1.09 4.11
C SER A 22 -0.89 1.14 5.59
N TRP A 23 -1.72 0.53 6.45
CA TRP A 23 -1.43 0.41 7.88
C TRP A 23 -0.53 -0.79 8.19
N LEU A 24 -0.76 -1.91 7.50
CA LEU A 24 0.06 -3.12 7.60
C LEU A 24 0.70 -3.40 6.23
N PRO A 25 1.93 -2.91 5.99
CA PRO A 25 2.65 -3.20 4.75
C PRO A 25 3.22 -4.62 4.73
N ASP A 26 3.25 -5.31 5.87
CA ASP A 26 3.81 -6.66 5.97
C ASP A 26 3.00 -7.66 5.16
N MET A 27 3.72 -8.52 4.45
CA MET A 27 3.15 -9.53 3.57
C MET A 27 3.04 -10.85 4.31
N PRO A 28 1.83 -11.40 4.53
CA PRO A 28 1.67 -12.66 5.23
C PRO A 28 2.32 -13.80 4.44
N SER A 29 2.86 -14.79 5.18
CA SER A 29 3.67 -15.88 4.62
C SER A 29 2.91 -16.86 3.71
N ASN A 30 1.58 -16.75 3.64
CA ASN A 30 0.70 -17.57 2.80
C ASN A 30 0.57 -17.05 1.35
N TRP A 31 1.24 -15.94 1.01
CA TRP A 31 1.28 -15.43 -0.36
C TRP A 31 2.27 -16.21 -1.24
N PRO A 32 2.12 -16.18 -2.58
CA PRO A 32 3.04 -16.86 -3.48
C PRO A 32 4.47 -16.41 -3.20
N GLU A 33 5.42 -17.33 -3.11
CA GLU A 33 6.83 -17.00 -2.84
C GLU A 33 7.39 -16.01 -3.87
N ALA A 34 7.03 -16.20 -5.15
CA ALA A 34 7.36 -15.28 -6.24
C ALA A 34 6.80 -13.86 -6.05
N TYR A 35 5.70 -13.72 -5.30
CA TYR A 35 5.12 -12.41 -4.97
C TYR A 35 5.83 -11.76 -3.79
N LEU A 36 6.22 -12.54 -2.76
CA LEU A 36 6.92 -12.04 -1.56
C LEU A 36 8.24 -11.33 -1.89
N CYS A 37 8.93 -11.72 -2.96
CA CYS A 37 10.18 -11.06 -3.38
C CYS A 37 9.98 -9.63 -3.90
N HIS A 38 8.78 -9.27 -4.34
CA HIS A 38 8.51 -7.99 -4.99
C HIS A 38 7.48 -7.14 -4.23
N GLY A 39 6.58 -7.81 -3.52
CA GLY A 39 5.41 -7.24 -2.87
C GLY A 39 4.47 -6.52 -3.81
N THR A 40 3.76 -5.52 -3.27
CA THR A 40 2.73 -4.77 -4.00
C THR A 40 3.27 -4.20 -5.30
N GLN A 41 2.58 -4.44 -6.39
CA GLN A 41 2.96 -4.07 -7.75
C GLN A 41 1.78 -3.46 -8.49
N ILE A 42 2.09 -2.66 -9.51
CA ILE A 42 1.08 -2.18 -10.45
C ILE A 42 0.39 -3.38 -11.09
N GLY A 43 -0.94 -3.35 -11.12
CA GLY A 43 -1.80 -4.42 -11.61
C GLY A 43 -2.30 -5.37 -10.54
N ASP A 44 -1.83 -5.28 -9.29
CA ASP A 44 -2.35 -6.12 -8.22
C ASP A 44 -3.82 -5.80 -7.96
N VAL A 45 -4.63 -6.85 -7.93
CA VAL A 45 -6.01 -6.83 -7.48
C VAL A 45 -6.05 -7.43 -6.08
N GLY A 46 -6.74 -6.73 -5.19
CA GLY A 46 -6.86 -7.14 -3.79
C GLY A 46 -7.98 -6.41 -3.08
N PHE A 47 -8.07 -6.62 -1.77
CA PHE A 47 -8.98 -5.89 -0.90
C PHE A 47 -8.30 -5.60 0.44
N LEU A 48 -8.84 -4.66 1.20
CA LEU A 48 -8.35 -4.40 2.55
C LEU A 48 -9.08 -5.29 3.55
N ASP A 49 -8.33 -6.01 4.39
CA ASP A 49 -8.88 -6.82 5.47
C ASP A 49 -9.36 -5.95 6.64
N GLU A 50 -9.90 -6.59 7.68
CA GLU A 50 -10.42 -5.89 8.87
C GLU A 50 -9.33 -5.24 9.73
N HIS A 51 -8.07 -5.57 9.49
CA HIS A 51 -6.89 -5.03 10.17
C HIS A 51 -6.23 -3.89 9.38
N GLY A 52 -6.66 -3.64 8.15
CA GLY A 52 -6.10 -2.62 7.25
C GLY A 52 -4.90 -3.10 6.44
N GLY A 53 -4.67 -4.41 6.38
CA GLY A 53 -3.72 -5.06 5.48
C GLY A 53 -4.32 -5.25 4.09
N PHE A 54 -3.48 -5.17 3.06
CA PHE A 54 -3.89 -5.41 1.68
C PHE A 54 -3.79 -6.91 1.36
N GLU A 55 -4.92 -7.59 1.16
CA GLU A 55 -4.96 -9.00 0.78
C GLU A 55 -4.80 -9.14 -0.75
N TYR A 56 -3.67 -9.73 -1.18
CA TYR A 56 -3.39 -9.99 -2.59
C TYR A 56 -4.22 -11.14 -3.16
N LEU A 57 -4.85 -10.90 -4.32
CA LEU A 57 -5.61 -11.92 -5.06
C LEU A 57 -4.83 -12.40 -6.29
N PHE A 58 -4.65 -11.52 -7.28
CA PHE A 58 -3.94 -11.79 -8.53
C PHE A 58 -3.45 -10.46 -9.16
N ASN A 59 -2.57 -10.51 -10.15
CA ASN A 59 -2.07 -9.36 -10.88
C ASN A 59 -2.57 -9.36 -12.34
N VAL A 60 -3.23 -8.29 -12.77
CA VAL A 60 -3.83 -8.20 -14.13
C VAL A 60 -2.82 -8.09 -15.26
N CYS A 61 -1.55 -7.79 -14.95
CA CYS A 61 -0.47 -7.63 -15.92
C CYS A 61 0.32 -8.91 -16.17
N LYS A 62 0.10 -9.97 -15.36
CA LYS A 62 0.77 -11.26 -15.48
C LYS A 62 -0.17 -12.30 -16.07
N SER A 63 0.35 -13.29 -16.79
CA SER A 63 -0.50 -14.35 -17.37
C SER A 63 -1.10 -15.24 -16.27
N ALA A 64 -2.05 -16.10 -16.63
CA ALA A 64 -2.65 -17.04 -15.69
C ALA A 64 -1.66 -18.10 -15.19
N GLU A 65 -0.63 -18.39 -16.01
CA GLU A 65 0.43 -19.37 -15.75
C GLU A 65 1.61 -18.77 -14.98
N ASP A 66 1.65 -17.46 -14.79
CA ASP A 66 2.67 -16.81 -13.98
C ASP A 66 2.57 -17.32 -12.53
N PRO A 67 3.69 -17.66 -11.86
CA PRO A 67 3.68 -18.13 -10.48
C PRO A 67 2.87 -17.25 -9.50
N ILE A 68 2.77 -15.94 -9.71
CA ILE A 68 2.01 -15.06 -8.82
C ILE A 68 0.49 -15.12 -9.04
N ASN A 69 0.05 -15.63 -10.20
CA ASN A 69 -1.35 -15.74 -10.63
C ASN A 69 -1.88 -17.16 -10.65
N LEU A 70 -0.99 -18.15 -10.57
CA LEU A 70 -1.32 -19.56 -10.69
C LEU A 70 -2.45 -19.94 -9.72
N ASN A 71 -3.54 -20.48 -10.27
CA ASN A 71 -4.77 -20.87 -9.56
C ASN A 71 -5.49 -19.74 -8.79
N ARG A 72 -5.28 -18.47 -9.17
CA ARG A 72 -5.88 -17.30 -8.49
C ARG A 72 -6.76 -16.43 -9.39
N VAL A 73 -6.61 -16.54 -10.70
CA VAL A 73 -7.32 -15.71 -11.67
C VAL A 73 -8.73 -16.22 -11.97
N PRO A 74 -9.68 -15.34 -12.31
CA PRO A 74 -11.03 -15.76 -12.72
C PRO A 74 -11.02 -16.52 -14.06
N PRO A 75 -12.12 -17.26 -14.38
CA PRO A 75 -12.28 -17.91 -15.68
C PRO A 75 -12.15 -16.93 -16.84
N ASN A 76 -11.52 -17.37 -17.94
CA ASN A 76 -11.28 -16.56 -19.15
C ASN A 76 -10.47 -15.28 -18.89
N PHE A 77 -9.64 -15.26 -17.85
CA PHE A 77 -8.74 -14.14 -17.57
C PHE A 77 -7.79 -13.88 -18.75
N VAL A 78 -7.72 -12.61 -19.17
CA VAL A 78 -6.82 -12.13 -20.23
C VAL A 78 -5.95 -11.02 -19.67
N PRO A 79 -4.62 -11.18 -19.59
CA PRO A 79 -3.76 -10.16 -19.00
C PRO A 79 -3.70 -8.89 -19.85
N ILE A 80 -3.55 -7.75 -19.16
CA ILE A 80 -3.30 -6.45 -19.80
C ILE A 80 -1.94 -6.48 -20.48
N GLN A 81 -1.93 -6.13 -21.76
CA GLN A 81 -0.72 -5.97 -22.54
C GLN A 81 -0.13 -4.57 -22.33
N ASN A 82 1.19 -4.49 -22.15
CA ASN A 82 1.94 -3.23 -22.04
C ASN A 82 1.37 -2.24 -20.98
N PRO A 83 1.24 -2.64 -19.71
CA PRO A 83 0.70 -1.75 -18.66
C PRO A 83 1.55 -0.50 -18.44
N GLY A 84 2.84 -0.55 -18.84
CA GLY A 84 3.79 0.55 -18.79
C GLY A 84 4.03 1.03 -17.36
N VAL A 85 5.21 0.74 -16.81
CA VAL A 85 5.60 1.27 -15.49
C VAL A 85 6.49 2.50 -15.69
N LEU A 86 6.19 3.55 -14.95
CA LEU A 86 7.05 4.71 -14.78
C LEU A 86 7.59 4.68 -13.35
N GLU A 87 8.88 4.43 -13.24
CA GLU A 87 9.60 4.68 -12.00
C GLU A 87 9.86 6.18 -11.88
N GLN A 88 9.51 6.73 -10.72
CA GLN A 88 9.68 8.14 -10.38
C GLN A 88 10.55 8.27 -9.14
N ARG A 89 11.14 9.45 -8.99
CA ARG A 89 11.85 9.78 -7.76
C ARG A 89 10.83 9.78 -6.61
N GLY A 90 11.03 8.87 -5.65
CA GLY A 90 10.29 8.87 -4.40
C GLY A 90 10.85 9.90 -3.41
N PHE A 91 10.56 9.68 -2.13
CA PHE A 91 11.01 10.55 -1.06
C PHE A 91 12.50 10.34 -0.73
N ASP A 92 13.16 11.42 -0.34
CA ASP A 92 14.57 11.39 0.11
C ASP A 92 14.70 10.78 1.52
N LYS A 93 15.94 10.42 1.88
CA LYS A 93 16.31 9.95 3.22
C LYS A 93 15.82 10.91 4.31
N ASP A 94 15.34 10.36 5.42
CA ASP A 94 14.78 11.09 6.58
C ASP A 94 13.56 11.99 6.24
N SER A 95 12.86 11.74 5.13
CA SER A 95 11.63 12.46 4.81
C SER A 95 10.54 12.15 5.83
N VAL A 96 9.79 13.18 6.21
CA VAL A 96 8.69 13.06 7.17
C VAL A 96 7.40 13.51 6.50
N ILE A 97 6.40 12.62 6.48
CA ILE A 97 5.06 12.92 6.01
C ILE A 97 4.13 12.92 7.23
N THR A 98 3.48 14.04 7.50
CA THR A 98 2.60 14.18 8.67
C THR A 98 1.21 14.63 8.28
N SER A 99 0.19 14.18 9.01
CA SER A 99 -1.16 14.74 8.90
C SER A 99 -1.16 16.27 9.03
N THR A 100 -2.08 16.96 8.38
CA THR A 100 -2.09 18.44 8.26
C THR A 100 -2.02 19.17 9.61
N SER A 101 -2.51 18.58 10.70
CA SER A 101 -2.48 19.17 12.05
C SER A 101 -1.22 18.90 12.87
N VAL A 102 -0.28 18.11 12.35
CA VAL A 102 0.97 17.78 13.03
C VAL A 102 2.10 18.60 12.42
N LEU A 103 2.69 19.47 13.23
CA LEU A 103 3.88 20.24 12.84
C LEU A 103 5.13 19.37 12.98
N VAL A 104 6.09 19.58 12.08
CA VAL A 104 7.39 18.88 12.13
C VAL A 104 8.45 19.85 12.61
N GLN A 105 9.11 19.53 13.72
CA GLN A 105 10.29 20.22 14.19
C GLN A 105 11.48 19.25 14.14
N ARG A 106 12.49 19.59 13.35
CA ARG A 106 13.73 18.82 13.18
C ARG A 106 14.87 19.52 13.92
N SER A 107 15.56 18.79 14.78
CA SER A 107 16.81 19.27 15.39
C SER A 107 18.00 18.43 14.90
N THR A 108 19.09 19.12 14.57
CA THR A 108 20.38 18.52 14.22
C THR A 108 21.24 18.21 15.44
N GLU A 109 20.76 18.52 16.65
CA GLU A 109 21.42 18.05 17.87
C GLU A 109 21.20 16.55 18.00
N THR A 110 22.32 15.80 17.98
CA THR A 110 22.35 14.34 18.08
C THR A 110 21.70 13.90 19.40
N LYS A 111 20.44 13.52 19.34
CA LYS A 111 19.74 12.82 20.43
C LYS A 111 19.18 11.55 19.85
N HIS A 112 19.67 10.42 20.33
CA HIS A 112 19.13 9.10 20.01
C HIS A 112 17.63 9.09 20.34
N VAL A 113 16.79 8.93 19.32
CA VAL A 113 15.35 8.76 19.53
C VAL A 113 15.03 7.27 19.50
N SER A 114 14.63 6.74 20.64
CA SER A 114 14.09 5.38 20.78
C SER A 114 12.56 5.45 20.77
N PHE A 115 11.94 4.87 19.73
CA PHE A 115 10.49 4.72 19.66
C PHE A 115 10.08 3.43 20.38
N TYR A 116 9.39 3.55 21.52
CA TYR A 116 8.98 2.41 22.36
C TYR A 116 7.65 1.75 21.94
N TYR A 117 6.95 2.29 20.94
CA TYR A 117 5.63 1.81 20.48
C TYR A 117 5.55 1.69 18.95
N SER A 118 6.59 1.15 18.32
CA SER A 118 6.54 0.81 16.91
C SER A 118 6.54 -0.71 16.75
N THR A 119 5.74 -1.21 15.81
CA THR A 119 5.84 -2.59 15.31
C THR A 119 7.12 -2.84 14.50
N VAL A 120 7.98 -1.82 14.31
CA VAL A 120 9.29 -1.98 13.68
C VAL A 120 10.39 -2.23 14.72
N PRO A 121 11.44 -3.02 14.38
CA PRO A 121 12.63 -3.17 15.22
C PRO A 121 13.27 -1.82 15.52
N LEU A 122 14.04 -1.74 16.61
CA LEU A 122 14.78 -0.56 17.04
C LEU A 122 15.64 0.03 15.90
N LEU A 123 15.17 1.12 15.28
CA LEU A 123 15.91 1.85 14.25
C LEU A 123 16.68 2.99 14.91
N THR A 124 18.00 3.05 14.67
CA THR A 124 18.84 4.17 15.09
C THR A 124 18.75 5.30 14.05
N CYS A 125 18.03 6.37 14.37
CA CYS A 125 18.05 7.61 13.59
C CYS A 125 19.03 8.61 14.24
N ASN A 126 19.89 9.25 13.43
CA ASN A 126 20.82 10.29 13.90
C ASN A 126 20.17 11.67 14.09
N SER A 127 18.85 11.77 13.94
CA SER A 127 18.11 13.02 14.08
C SER A 127 16.96 12.90 15.07
N SER A 128 16.72 13.98 15.81
CA SER A 128 15.59 14.06 16.73
C SER A 128 14.42 14.79 16.10
N PHE A 129 13.24 14.18 16.20
CA PHE A 129 11.99 14.74 15.70
C PHE A 129 11.04 15.03 16.85
N GLN A 130 10.42 16.21 16.81
CA GLN A 130 9.31 16.56 17.68
C GLN A 130 8.06 16.81 16.83
N PHE A 131 6.94 16.27 17.30
CA PHE A 131 5.65 16.31 16.62
C PHE A 131 4.58 16.95 17.50
N PRO A 132 4.66 18.27 17.76
CA PRO A 132 3.57 18.96 18.44
C PRO A 132 2.30 18.89 17.57
N SER A 133 1.19 18.53 18.20
CA SER A 133 -0.12 18.43 17.57
C SER A 133 -1.14 19.23 18.37
N SER A 134 -1.95 20.03 17.67
CA SER A 134 -3.13 20.69 18.26
C SER A 134 -4.36 19.78 18.33
N ASN A 135 -4.30 18.60 17.69
CA ASN A 135 -5.37 17.63 17.63
C ASN A 135 -5.06 16.38 18.45
N THR A 136 -6.12 15.72 18.93
CA THR A 136 -6.06 14.42 19.64
C THR A 136 -5.81 13.24 18.70
N ARG A 137 -5.76 13.48 17.39
CA ARG A 137 -5.53 12.47 16.34
C ARG A 137 -4.58 13.03 15.30
N GLY A 138 -3.69 12.19 14.83
CA GLY A 138 -2.73 12.51 13.80
C GLY A 138 -1.93 11.29 13.40
N ALA A 139 -1.21 11.41 12.30
CA ALA A 139 -0.34 10.39 11.79
C ALA A 139 1.00 11.01 11.37
N VAL A 140 2.06 10.25 11.55
CA VAL A 140 3.42 10.59 11.15
C VAL A 140 4.01 9.34 10.50
N LEU A 141 4.54 9.51 9.29
CA LEU A 141 5.33 8.50 8.59
C LEU A 141 6.74 9.08 8.41
N ILE A 142 7.74 8.35 8.90
CA ILE A 142 9.17 8.72 8.77
C ILE A 142 9.82 7.71 7.82
N LEU A 143 10.37 8.21 6.72
CA LEU A 143 11.04 7.41 5.69
C LEU A 143 12.55 7.50 5.89
N LEU A 144 13.10 6.66 6.77
CA LEU A 144 14.50 6.73 7.18
C LEU A 144 15.47 6.59 6.01
N ASP A 145 15.20 5.72 5.04
CA ASP A 145 16.04 5.52 3.85
C ASP A 145 15.39 6.06 2.56
N GLY A 146 14.30 6.80 2.72
CA GLY A 146 13.50 7.31 1.61
C GLY A 146 12.60 6.24 1.00
N SER A 147 12.18 6.47 -0.23
CA SER A 147 11.29 5.56 -0.97
C SER A 147 11.53 5.59 -2.47
N GLU A 148 10.92 4.62 -3.13
CA GLU A 148 10.78 4.52 -4.57
C GLU A 148 9.31 4.59 -4.94
N SER A 149 9.00 5.34 -5.99
CA SER A 149 7.63 5.57 -6.44
C SER A 149 7.45 4.94 -7.81
N TYR A 150 6.42 4.10 -7.94
CA TYR A 150 6.07 3.43 -9.19
C TYR A 150 4.66 3.83 -9.59
N ASN A 151 4.49 4.35 -10.79
CA ASN A 151 3.18 4.73 -11.32
C ASN A 151 2.93 4.10 -12.69
N SER A 152 1.69 3.74 -12.99
CA SER A 152 1.32 3.33 -14.34
C SER A 152 1.45 4.51 -15.31
N LYS A 153 2.01 4.25 -16.49
CA LYS A 153 2.03 5.19 -17.62
C LYS A 153 0.64 5.40 -18.20
N ASN A 154 -0.24 4.41 -18.07
CA ASN A 154 -1.57 4.37 -18.67
C ASN A 154 -2.63 4.05 -17.61
N PRO A 155 -2.87 4.93 -16.61
CA PRO A 155 -3.85 4.68 -15.56
C PRO A 155 -5.27 4.48 -16.11
N SER A 156 -5.63 5.14 -17.23
CA SER A 156 -6.92 4.96 -17.89
C SER A 156 -7.12 3.53 -18.41
N LEU A 157 -6.07 2.89 -18.95
CA LEU A 157 -6.13 1.50 -19.42
C LEU A 157 -6.46 0.55 -18.26
N LEU A 158 -5.79 0.76 -17.11
CA LEU A 158 -6.06 -0.02 -15.90
C LEU A 158 -7.50 0.21 -15.39
N ALA A 159 -7.96 1.46 -15.40
CA ALA A 159 -9.30 1.82 -14.96
C ALA A 159 -10.40 1.22 -15.87
N GLU A 160 -10.25 1.30 -17.20
CA GLU A 160 -11.18 0.71 -18.16
C GLU A 160 -11.23 -0.82 -18.06
N TYR A 161 -10.05 -1.44 -17.90
CA TYR A 161 -9.95 -2.88 -17.69
C TYR A 161 -10.60 -3.29 -16.37
N ALA A 162 -10.39 -2.56 -15.29
CA ALA A 162 -11.07 -2.78 -14.02
C ALA A 162 -12.58 -2.64 -14.16
N ALA A 163 -13.07 -1.56 -14.77
CA ALA A 163 -14.50 -1.33 -14.94
C ALA A 163 -15.19 -2.45 -15.74
N SER A 164 -14.51 -2.96 -16.77
CA SER A 164 -15.04 -4.03 -17.63
C SER A 164 -15.09 -5.40 -16.93
N ASN A 165 -14.24 -5.64 -15.93
CA ASN A 165 -14.06 -6.95 -15.32
C ASN A 165 -14.42 -7.00 -13.82
N ALA A 166 -14.58 -5.86 -13.14
CA ALA A 166 -14.78 -5.81 -11.69
C ALA A 166 -15.98 -6.65 -11.23
N HIS A 167 -17.05 -6.69 -12.03
CA HIS A 167 -18.22 -7.51 -11.73
C HIS A 167 -17.91 -9.02 -11.76
N SER A 168 -17.19 -9.51 -12.79
CA SER A 168 -16.83 -10.92 -12.90
C SER A 168 -15.81 -11.32 -11.83
N TRP A 169 -14.88 -10.43 -11.49
CA TRP A 169 -13.94 -10.64 -10.39
C TRP A 169 -14.66 -10.78 -9.05
N TYR A 170 -15.54 -9.82 -8.73
CA TYR A 170 -16.31 -9.84 -7.49
C TYR A 170 -17.13 -11.14 -7.36
N LYS A 171 -17.77 -11.56 -8.45
CA LYS A 171 -18.53 -12.80 -8.50
C LYS A 171 -17.63 -14.01 -8.25
N TYR A 172 -16.53 -14.15 -8.99
CA TYR A 172 -15.59 -15.26 -8.83
C TYR A 172 -15.00 -15.35 -7.41
N ILE A 173 -14.62 -14.20 -6.83
CA ILE A 173 -14.02 -14.13 -5.50
C ILE A 173 -15.02 -14.56 -4.41
N ASN A 174 -16.31 -14.25 -4.58
CA ASN A 174 -17.32 -14.56 -3.58
C ASN A 174 -18.00 -15.91 -3.80
N ASP A 175 -18.39 -16.23 -5.03
CA ASP A 175 -19.15 -17.43 -5.37
C ASP A 175 -18.23 -18.65 -5.44
N ASP A 176 -17.10 -18.56 -6.16
CA ASP A 176 -16.20 -19.69 -6.39
C ASP A 176 -15.13 -19.82 -5.29
N GLN A 177 -14.58 -18.70 -4.80
CA GLN A 177 -13.52 -18.68 -3.79
C GLN A 177 -14.04 -18.49 -2.35
N GLY A 178 -15.33 -18.19 -2.17
CA GLY A 178 -15.98 -18.13 -0.85
C GLY A 178 -15.45 -17.02 0.08
N ARG A 179 -14.84 -15.95 -0.46
CA ARG A 179 -14.15 -14.93 0.35
C ARG A 179 -15.08 -13.96 1.07
N MET A 180 -16.35 -13.86 0.66
CA MET A 180 -17.38 -12.99 1.27
C MET A 180 -16.96 -11.51 1.41
N ILE A 181 -16.23 -10.98 0.44
CA ILE A 181 -15.83 -9.56 0.40
C ILE A 181 -17.03 -8.66 0.08
N ARG A 182 -17.00 -7.42 0.60
CA ARG A 182 -18.07 -6.44 0.39
C ARG A 182 -18.03 -5.88 -1.01
N ASN A 183 -19.20 -5.59 -1.60
CA ASN A 183 -19.25 -4.89 -2.88
C ASN A 183 -18.55 -3.52 -2.76
N GLY A 184 -17.73 -3.17 -3.76
CA GLY A 184 -16.93 -1.95 -3.77
C GLY A 184 -15.66 -1.99 -2.92
N SER A 185 -15.27 -3.16 -2.38
CA SER A 185 -14.02 -3.29 -1.60
C SER A 185 -12.81 -3.75 -2.41
N LEU A 186 -12.97 -3.98 -3.72
CA LEU A 186 -11.85 -4.35 -4.59
C LEU A 186 -11.02 -3.13 -4.94
N TYR A 187 -9.71 -3.29 -4.85
CA TYR A 187 -8.70 -2.32 -5.26
C TYR A 187 -7.91 -2.90 -6.43
N LEU A 188 -7.63 -2.04 -7.42
CA LEU A 188 -6.61 -2.29 -8.44
C LEU A 188 -5.48 -1.30 -8.21
N VAL A 189 -4.27 -1.82 -8.02
CA VAL A 189 -3.07 -0.99 -7.80
C VAL A 189 -2.63 -0.36 -9.12
N THR A 190 -2.74 0.96 -9.22
CA THR A 190 -2.27 1.75 -10.38
C THR A 190 -0.92 2.42 -10.15
N GLY A 191 -0.45 2.43 -8.90
CA GLY A 191 0.83 2.96 -8.47
C GLY A 191 1.08 2.60 -7.01
N CYS A 192 2.34 2.68 -6.57
CA CYS A 192 2.73 2.39 -5.20
C CYS A 192 4.03 3.12 -4.85
N ASP A 193 4.12 3.58 -3.59
CA ASP A 193 5.34 4.08 -2.97
C ASP A 193 5.88 3.00 -2.04
N LYS A 194 7.15 2.62 -2.18
CA LYS A 194 7.82 1.59 -1.38
C LYS A 194 8.98 2.20 -0.61
N CYS A 195 9.05 1.94 0.69
CA CYS A 195 10.24 2.28 1.48
C CYS A 195 11.46 1.55 0.90
N ARG A 196 12.60 2.22 0.85
CA ARG A 196 13.88 1.55 0.62
C ARG A 196 14.30 0.86 1.91
N TRP A 197 14.85 -0.34 1.76
CA TRP A 197 15.39 -1.16 2.84
C TRP A 197 16.89 -1.33 2.69
#